data_AF-A0A944EVI0-F1
#
_entry.id   AF-A0A944EVI0-F1
#
_cell.length_a   1.000
_cell.length_b   1.000
_cell.length_c   1.000
_cell.angle_alpha   90.00
_cell.angle_beta   90.00
_cell.angle_gamma   90.00
#
_symmetry.space_group_name_H-M   'P 1'
#
loop_
_entity.id
_entity.type
_entity.pdbx_description
1 polymer ?
#
loop_
_entity_poly.entity_id
_entity_poly.type
_entity_poly.pdbx_seq_one_letter_code
_entity_poly.pdbx_strand_id
1 'polypeptide(L)' 'MIKTTVYLPEELELRLDAESAATGVSKAELIRRGIAQLLDNSSRPKSTHPLPAFRSGRLVTAEEMDDAIYEHIKERSARR' A
#
# COMPACT_ATOMS: atom_id res chain seq x y z
N MET A 1 -4.15 -7.62 12.17
CA MET A 1 -5.25 -6.62 12.24
C MET A 1 -4.75 -5.42 13.02
N ILE A 2 -4.90 -4.20 12.48
CA ILE A 2 -4.51 -2.95 13.16
C ILE A 2 -5.78 -2.25 13.63
N LYS A 3 -5.86 -1.89 14.91
CA LYS A 3 -6.99 -1.16 15.48
C LYS A 3 -6.85 0.32 15.14
N THR A 4 -7.87 0.89 14.52
CA THR A 4 -7.95 2.33 14.21
C THR A 4 -9.19 2.89 14.88
N THR A 5 -9.06 4.03 15.57
CA THR A 5 -10.16 4.77 16.19
C THR A 5 -10.46 5.99 15.35
N VAL A 6 -11.73 6.16 14.97
CA VAL A 6 -12.19 7.27 14.14
C VAL A 6 -13.42 7.90 14.77
N TYR A 7 -13.56 9.21 14.65
CA TYR A 7 -14.79 9.90 15.03
C TYR A 7 -15.81 9.76 13.91
N LEU A 8 -17.01 9.30 14.24
CA LEU A 8 -18.14 9.23 13.31
C LEU A 8 -19.21 10.25 13.74
N PRO A 9 -19.78 10.99 12.78
CA PRO A 9 -21.03 11.72 13.00
C PRO A 9 -22.14 10.78 13.48
N GLU A 10 -23.01 11.28 14.37
CA GLU A 10 -24.10 10.49 14.96
C GLU A 10 -25.05 9.90 13.91
N GLU A 11 -25.34 10.65 12.84
CA GLU A 11 -26.19 10.19 11.74
C GLU A 11 -25.61 8.95 11.05
N LEU A 12 -24.28 8.89 10.88
CA LEU A 12 -23.61 7.75 10.25
C LEU A 12 -23.62 6.52 11.15
N GLU A 13 -23.46 6.70 12.46
CA GLU A 13 -23.57 5.59 13.42
C GLU A 13 -24.99 5.00 13.41
N LEU A 14 -26.02 5.85 13.38
CA LEU A 14 -27.42 5.38 13.33
C LEU A 14 -27.69 4.53 12.07
N ARG A 15 -27.16 4.95 10.92
CA ARG A 15 -27.30 4.21 9.65
C ARG A 15 -26.51 2.90 9.66
N LEU A 16 -25.31 2.89 10.24
CA LEU A 16 -24.52 1.68 10.43
C LEU A 16 -25.24 0.65 11.32
N ASP A 17 -25.97 1.12 12.35
CA ASP A 17 -26.71 0.25 13.27
C ASP A 17 -27.91 -0.38 12.60
N ALA A 18 -28.67 0.42 11.84
CA ALA A 18 -29.78 -0.08 11.05
C ALA A 18 -29.31 -1.16 10.06
N GLU A 19 -28.21 -0.93 9.35
CA GLU A 19 -27.71 -1.92 8.40
C GLU A 19 -27.08 -3.15 9.05
N SER A 20 -26.42 -2.98 10.19
CA SER A 20 -25.90 -4.11 10.96
C SER A 20 -27.04 -5.00 11.44
N ALA A 21 -28.14 -4.41 11.92
CA ALA A 21 -29.33 -5.13 12.34
C ALA A 21 -30.06 -5.82 11.17
N ALA A 22 -30.14 -5.17 10.01
CA ALA A 22 -30.81 -5.73 8.82
C ALA A 22 -30.02 -6.88 8.18
N THR A 23 -28.70 -6.77 8.12
CA THR A 23 -27.84 -7.74 7.41
C THR A 23 -27.22 -8.81 8.32
N GLY A 24 -27.22 -8.60 9.64
CA GLY A 24 -26.53 -9.46 10.60
C GLY A 24 -25.00 -9.34 10.56
N VAL A 25 -24.47 -8.37 9.80
CA VAL A 25 -23.03 -8.13 9.66
C VAL A 25 -22.57 -7.11 10.72
N SER A 26 -21.42 -7.34 11.35
CA SER A 26 -20.89 -6.40 12.34
C SER A 26 -20.60 -5.01 11.74
N LYS A 27 -20.80 -3.94 12.52
CA LYS A 27 -20.45 -2.56 12.09
C LYS A 27 -19.01 -2.46 11.55
N ALA A 28 -18.07 -3.11 12.23
CA ALA A 28 -16.67 -3.11 11.84
C ALA A 28 -16.43 -3.75 10.46
N GLU A 29 -17.21 -4.78 10.12
CA GLU A 29 -17.15 -5.41 8.80
C GLU A 29 -17.78 -4.52 7.72
N LEU A 30 -18.88 -3.84 8.01
CA LEU A 30 -19.46 -2.84 7.11
C LEU A 30 -18.47 -1.70 6.82
N ILE A 31 -17.80 -1.19 7.84
CA ILE A 31 -16.75 -0.15 7.70
C ILE A 31 -15.60 -0.66 6.82
N ARG A 32 -15.10 -1.88 7.07
CA ARG A 32 -14.02 -2.47 6.25
C ARG A 32 -14.43 -2.62 4.79
N ARG A 33 -15.65 -3.10 4.51
CA ARG A 33 -16.18 -3.24 3.15
C ARG A 33 -16.29 -1.91 2.44
N GLY A 34 -16.82 -0.89 3.12
CA GLY A 34 -16.90 0.47 2.58
C GLY A 34 -15.53 1.05 2.24
N ILE A 35 -14.54 0.88 3.12
CA ILE A 35 -13.15 1.33 2.87
C ILE A 35 -12.53 0.58 1.69
N ALA A 36 -12.69 -0.75 1.62
CA ALA A 36 -12.16 -1.54 0.50
C ALA A 36 -12.76 -1.09 -0.83
N GLN A 37 -14.08 -0.95 -0.91
CA GLN A 37 -14.77 -0.48 -2.11
C GLN A 37 -14.33 0.94 -2.51
N LEU A 38 -14.14 1.84 -1.55
CA LEU A 38 -13.62 3.19 -1.83
C LEU A 38 -12.22 3.15 -2.43
N LEU A 39 -11.33 2.33 -1.85
CA LEU A 39 -9.94 2.22 -2.30
C LEU A 39 -9.83 1.52 -3.67
N ASP A 40 -10.64 0.50 -3.91
CA ASP A 40 -10.67 -0.22 -5.19
C ASP A 40 -11.16 0.68 -6.33
N ASN A 41 -12.13 1.56 -6.06
CA ASN A 41 -12.64 2.53 -7.02
C ASN A 41 -11.80 3.82 -7.10
N SER A 42 -10.83 3.99 -6.21
CA SER A 42 -9.98 5.18 -6.23
C SER A 42 -9.15 5.19 -7.53
N SER A 43 -9.30 6.25 -8.33
CA SER A 43 -8.62 6.43 -9.62
C SER A 43 -7.12 6.69 -9.48
N ARG A 44 -6.57 6.62 -8.26
CA ARG A 44 -5.13 6.74 -8.05
C ARG A 44 -4.50 5.67 -8.93
N PRO A 45 -3.62 6.04 -9.88
CA PRO A 45 -2.93 5.05 -10.67
C PRO A 45 -2.21 4.16 -9.66
N LYS A 46 -2.69 2.93 -9.50
CA LYS A 46 -1.83 1.85 -9.01
C LYS A 46 -0.60 2.00 -9.87
N SER A 47 0.58 2.13 -9.25
CA SER A 47 1.85 2.24 -9.97
C SER A 47 2.14 0.89 -10.64
N THR A 48 1.25 0.47 -11.54
CA THR A 48 1.27 -0.75 -12.33
C THR A 48 1.92 -0.46 -13.68
N HIS A 49 2.13 0.80 -14.03
CA HIS A 49 3.06 1.11 -15.10
C HIS A 49 4.45 0.75 -14.59
N PRO A 50 5.11 -0.25 -15.21
CA PRO A 50 6.52 -0.46 -14.93
C PRO A 50 7.22 0.86 -15.19
N LEU A 51 8.08 1.27 -14.26
CA LEU A 51 9.02 2.36 -14.51
C LEU A 51 9.67 2.09 -15.88
N PRO A 52 9.93 3.12 -16.70
CA PRO A 52 10.55 2.93 -17.99
C PRO A 52 11.83 2.11 -17.78
N ALA A 53 11.79 0.84 -18.20
CA ALA A 53 12.94 -0.03 -18.18
C ALA A 53 13.85 0.47 -19.29
N PHE A 54 14.87 1.24 -18.93
CA PHE A 54 15.87 1.66 -19.89
C PHE A 54 16.49 0.40 -20.50
N ARG A 55 16.48 0.28 -21.83
CA ARG A 55 17.22 -0.77 -22.56
C ARG A 55 18.72 -0.49 -22.58
N SER A 56 19.26 0.08 -21.51
CA SER A 56 20.61 0.64 -21.45
C SER A 56 21.63 -0.26 -20.75
N GLY A 57 21.29 -1.50 -20.42
CA GLY A 57 22.10 -2.33 -19.53
C GLY A 57 22.29 -3.77 -19.96
N ARG A 58 23.50 -4.27 -19.70
CA ARG A 58 23.81 -5.69 -19.55
C ARG A 58 22.89 -6.27 -18.47
N LEU A 59 22.30 -7.45 -18.71
CA LEU A 59 21.60 -8.18 -17.66
C LEU A 59 22.63 -8.52 -16.57
N VAL A 60 22.34 -8.13 -15.33
CA VAL A 60 23.21 -8.35 -14.19
C VAL A 60 22.45 -9.27 -13.22
N THR A 61 23.12 -10.28 -12.66
CA THR A 61 22.52 -11.08 -11.60
C THR A 61 22.44 -10.26 -10.31
N ALA A 62 21.64 -10.72 -9.33
CA ALA A 62 21.56 -10.07 -8.03
C ALA A 62 22.94 -10.03 -7.34
N GLU A 63 23.70 -11.12 -7.42
CA GLU A 63 25.04 -11.24 -6.83
C GLU A 63 26.03 -10.24 -7.45
N GLU A 64 26.06 -10.16 -8.78
CA GLU A 64 26.92 -9.19 -9.49
C GLU A 64 26.55 -7.73 -9.17
N MET A 65 25.28 -7.45 -8.90
CA MET A 65 24.81 -6.12 -8.47
C MET A 65 25.29 -5.80 -7.05
N ASP A 66 25.18 -6.76 -6.13
CA ASP A 66 25.59 -6.60 -4.74
C ASP A 66 27.10 -6.34 -4.63
N ASP A 67 27.91 -7.08 -5.38
CA ASP A 67 29.36 -6.88 -5.45
C ASP A 67 29.72 -5.48 -5.98
N ALA A 68 29.04 -5.03 -7.04
CA ALA A 68 29.27 -3.71 -7.62
C ALA A 68 28.91 -2.57 -6.65
N ILE A 69 27.82 -2.71 -5.90
CA ILE A 69 27.41 -1.76 -4.86
C ILE A 69 28.44 -1.75 -3.72
N TYR A 70 28.87 -2.93 -3.28
CA TYR A 70 29.84 -3.06 -2.19
C TYR A 70 31.17 -2.37 -2.52
N GLU A 71 31.75 -2.66 -3.69
CA GLU A 71 33.02 -2.04 -4.09
C GLU A 71 32.86 -0.52 -4.29
N HIS A 72 31.73 -0.05 -4.84
CA HIS A 72 31.49 1.39 -4.96
C HIS A 72 31.43 2.10 -3.59
N ILE A 73 30.75 1.51 -2.61
CA ILE A 73 30.67 2.06 -1.25
C ILE A 73 32.06 2.08 -0.59
N LYS A 74 32.83 1.01 -0.75
CA LYS A 74 34.20 0.86 -0.22
C LYS A 74 35.17 1.86 -0.85
N GLU A 75 35.11 2.08 -2.15
CA GLU A 75 35.91 3.12 -2.81
C GLU A 75 35.54 4.52 -2.30
N ARG A 76 34.24 4.79 -2.14
CA ARG A 76 33.76 6.09 -1.66
C ARG A 76 34.16 6.35 -0.21
N SER A 77 34.14 5.34 0.64
CA SER A 77 34.57 5.47 2.04
C SER A 77 36.08 5.64 2.17
N ALA A 78 36.87 5.01 1.31
CA ALA A 78 38.34 5.14 1.30
C ALA A 78 38.83 6.51 0.81
N ARG A 79 38.01 7.28 0.09
CA ARG A 79 38.32 8.65 -0.37
C ARG A 79 37.97 9.74 0.65
N ARG A 80 37.50 9.38 1.85
CA ARG A 80 37.07 10.29 2.91
C ARG A 80 38.02 10.26 4.10
#